data_AF-S7WCC7-F1
#
_entry.id   AF-S7WCC7-F1
#
_cell.length_a   1.000
_cell.length_b   1.000
_cell.length_c   1.000
_cell.angle_alpha   90.00
_cell.angle_beta   90.00
_cell.angle_gamma   90.00
#
_symmetry.space_group_name_H-M   'P 1'
#
loop_
_entity.id
_entity.type
_entity.pdbx_description
1 polymer ?
#
loop_
_entity_poly.entity_id
_entity_poly.type
_entity_poly.pdbx_seq_one_letter_code
_entity_poly.pdbx_strand_id
1 'polypeptide(L)'
;MLQQWQQIYDPMGNIWISSAIALVPIVFFFLALAIFRMKGSVAATITVFLAFLVSLFLYKMPIGMALASMVYGFFYGLWPIAWIIIGAVFIYKIWRIQAASATV
;
A
#
# COMPACT_ATOMS: atom_id res chain seq x y z
N MET A 1 7.88 6.99 28.77
CA MET A 1 7.61 7.98 27.71
C MET A 1 7.78 7.28 26.38
N LEU A 2 6.74 7.23 25.54
CA LEU A 2 6.89 6.77 24.16
C LEU A 2 7.64 7.85 23.38
N GLN A 3 8.87 7.58 22.95
CA GLN A 3 9.65 8.51 22.14
C GLN A 3 9.01 8.52 20.73
N GLN A 4 8.20 9.55 20.46
CA GLN A 4 7.58 9.75 19.15
C GLN A 4 8.67 10.10 18.14
N TRP A 5 8.91 9.23 17.16
CA TRP A 5 9.76 9.58 16.03
C TRP A 5 9.11 10.71 15.25
N GLN A 6 9.82 11.82 15.14
CA GLN A 6 9.38 12.99 14.39
C GLN A 6 9.74 12.77 12.92
N GLN A 7 8.73 12.77 12.06
CA GLN A 7 8.94 12.63 10.63
C GLN A 7 9.57 13.91 10.07
N ILE A 8 10.85 13.83 9.72
CA ILE A 8 11.55 14.91 9.05
C ILE A 8 11.18 14.85 7.57
N TYR A 9 10.33 15.79 7.13
CA TYR A 9 9.86 15.89 5.74
C TYR A 9 10.94 16.40 4.78
N ASP A 10 12.01 16.98 5.30
CA ASP A 10 13.11 17.51 4.53
C ASP A 10 14.48 16.92 4.94
N PRO A 11 14.73 15.64 4.64
CA PRO A 11 16.02 15.01 4.93
C PRO A 11 17.19 15.59 4.11
N MET A 12 16.94 16.36 3.04
CA MET A 12 17.96 16.88 2.12
C MET A 12 18.13 18.42 2.16
N GLY A 13 17.40 19.13 3.02
CA GLY A 13 17.44 20.59 3.12
C GLY A 13 16.68 21.33 2.00
N ASN A 14 15.96 20.59 1.15
CA ASN A 14 14.98 21.13 0.21
C ASN A 14 13.78 20.18 0.05
N ILE A 15 12.60 20.65 0.48
CA ILE A 15 11.34 19.90 0.43
C ILE A 15 10.96 19.41 -0.98
N TRP A 16 11.35 20.13 -2.03
CA TRP A 16 11.05 19.76 -3.41
C TRP A 16 11.81 18.51 -3.85
N ILE A 17 13.09 18.42 -3.47
CA ILE A 17 13.96 17.29 -3.80
C ILE A 17 13.52 16.06 -3.00
N SER A 18 13.28 16.24 -1.70
CA SER A 18 12.78 15.18 -0.81
C SER A 18 11.45 14.61 -1.32
N SER A 19 10.53 15.46 -1.78
CA SER A 19 9.24 15.06 -2.36
C SER A 19 9.39 14.31 -3.68
N ALA A 20 10.27 14.77 -4.58
CA ALA A 20 10.55 14.09 -5.85
C ALA A 20 11.08 12.66 -5.62
N ILE A 21 11.93 12.49 -4.61
CA ILE A 21 12.48 11.19 -4.22
C ILE A 21 11.41 10.28 -3.62
N ALA A 22 10.52 10.82 -2.79
CA ALA A 22 9.38 10.06 -2.24
C ALA A 22 8.42 9.57 -3.33
N LEU A 23 8.41 10.23 -4.50
CA LEU A 23 7.58 9.86 -5.65
C LEU A 23 8.14 8.67 -6.42
N VAL A 24 9.44 8.36 -6.30
CA VAL A 24 10.13 7.30 -7.06
C VAL A 24 9.43 5.93 -7.00
N PRO A 25 9.06 5.40 -5.81
CA PRO A 25 8.38 4.10 -5.74
C PRO A 25 6.99 4.12 -6.38
N ILE A 26 6.30 5.26 -6.30
CA ILE A 26 4.97 5.45 -6.88
C ILE A 26 5.06 5.42 -8.39
N VAL A 27 5.97 6.21 -8.99
CA VAL A 27 6.20 6.20 -10.44
C VAL A 27 6.60 4.81 -10.90
N PHE A 28 7.50 4.14 -10.19
CA PHE A 28 7.92 2.78 -10.52
C PHE A 28 6.75 1.80 -10.53
N PHE A 29 5.85 1.87 -9.54
CA PHE A 29 4.65 1.02 -9.50
C PHE A 29 3.74 1.24 -10.72
N PHE A 30 3.50 2.50 -11.08
CA PHE A 30 2.68 2.83 -12.26
C PHE A 30 3.35 2.37 -13.56
N LEU A 31 4.66 2.56 -13.71
CA LEU A 31 5.39 2.08 -14.90
C LEU A 31 5.36 0.55 -15.00
N ALA A 32 5.56 -0.15 -13.87
CA ALA A 32 5.51 -1.62 -13.80
C ALA A 32 4.15 -2.19 -14.26
N LEU A 33 3.06 -1.48 -13.95
CA LEU A 33 1.70 -1.89 -14.36
C LEU A 33 1.35 -1.43 -15.78
N ALA A 34 1.59 -0.15 -16.10
CA ALA A 34 1.15 0.47 -17.35
C ALA A 34 2.01 0.05 -18.55
N ILE A 35 3.33 -0.03 -18.38
CA ILE A 35 4.27 -0.32 -19.47
C ILE A 35 4.67 -1.79 -19.46
N PHE A 36 5.17 -2.29 -18.33
CA PHE A 36 5.70 -3.66 -18.25
C PHE A 36 4.61 -4.74 -18.16
N ARG A 37 3.34 -4.34 -17.98
CA ARG A 37 2.17 -5.25 -17.90
C ARG A 37 2.40 -6.44 -16.97
N MET A 38 3.11 -6.22 -15.87
CA MET A 38 3.43 -7.28 -14.92
C MET A 38 2.20 -7.66 -14.09
N LYS A 39 2.19 -8.88 -13.54
CA LYS A 39 1.17 -9.27 -12.56
C LYS A 39 1.25 -8.31 -11.36
N GLY A 40 0.12 -7.74 -10.96
CA GLY A 40 0.07 -6.75 -9.89
C GLY A 40 0.71 -7.20 -8.57
N SER A 41 0.63 -8.51 -8.26
CA SER A 41 1.30 -9.10 -7.10
C SER A 41 2.83 -8.96 -7.16
N VAL A 42 3.44 -9.18 -8.33
CA VAL A 42 4.89 -9.05 -8.51
C VAL A 42 5.31 -7.59 -8.49
N ALA A 43 4.59 -6.73 -9.23
CA ALA A 43 4.85 -5.30 -9.26
C ALA A 43 4.78 -4.67 -7.86
N ALA A 44 3.73 -4.99 -7.08
CA ALA A 44 3.56 -4.49 -5.72
C ALA A 44 4.71 -4.93 -4.80
N THR A 45 5.12 -6.20 -4.86
CA THR A 45 6.22 -6.71 -4.01
C THR A 45 7.53 -5.96 -4.28
N ILE A 46 7.87 -5.74 -5.56
CA ILE A 46 9.07 -5.00 -5.93
C ILE A 46 8.98 -3.53 -5.50
N THR A 47 7.83 -2.89 -5.71
CA THR A 47 7.61 -1.50 -5.27
C THR A 47 7.74 -1.34 -3.76
N VAL A 48 7.18 -2.26 -2.98
CA VAL A 48 7.26 -2.20 -1.51
C VAL A 48 8.72 -2.36 -1.06
N PHE A 49 9.47 -3.27 -1.68
CA PHE A 49 10.90 -3.41 -1.41
C PHE A 49 11.69 -2.15 -1.79
N LEU A 50 11.39 -1.55 -2.93
CA LEU A 50 11.99 -0.29 -3.36
C LEU A 50 11.69 0.87 -2.40
N ALA A 51 10.43 0.98 -1.95
CA ALA A 51 10.01 1.98 -0.97
C ALA A 51 10.70 1.80 0.39
N PHE A 52 10.92 0.55 0.80
CA PHE A 52 11.66 0.22 2.01
C PHE A 52 13.13 0.66 1.93
N LEU A 53 13.81 0.40 0.81
CA LEU A 53 15.18 0.88 0.57
C LEU A 53 15.25 2.41 0.58
N VAL A 54 14.32 3.08 -0.09
CA VAL A 54 14.23 4.55 -0.11
C VAL A 54 14.06 5.11 1.32
N SER A 55 13.20 4.50 2.13
CA SER A 55 12.99 4.91 3.52
C SER A 55 14.25 4.77 4.38
N LEU A 56 15.01 3.68 4.21
CA LEU A 56 16.24 3.44 4.95
C LEU A 56 17.38 4.38 4.55
N PHE A 57 17.67 4.50 3.25
CA PHE A 57 18.86 5.20 2.79
C PHE A 57 18.67 6.72 2.67
N LEU A 58 17.48 7.19 2.29
CA LEU A 58 17.23 8.60 2.00
C LEU A 58 16.59 9.33 3.18
N TYR A 59 15.64 8.67 3.85
CA TYR A 59 14.93 9.24 5.01
C TYR A 59 15.58 8.86 6.34
N LYS A 60 16.64 8.04 6.34
CA LYS A 60 17.38 7.59 7.52
C LYS A 60 16.46 7.09 8.64
N MET A 61 15.36 6.43 8.27
CA MET A 61 14.43 5.85 9.24
C MET A 61 15.11 4.69 9.96
N PRO A 62 14.95 4.54 11.29
CA PRO A 62 15.45 3.37 12.00
C PRO A 62 14.72 2.11 11.51
N ILE A 63 15.47 1.03 11.27
CA ILE A 63 14.97 -0.22 10.65
C ILE A 63 13.72 -0.76 11.35
N GLY A 64 13.67 -0.69 12.69
CA GLY A 64 12.51 -1.14 13.46
C GLY A 64 11.22 -0.38 13.11
N MET A 65 11.30 0.92 12.88
CA MET A 65 10.15 1.73 12.48
C MET A 65 9.80 1.56 11.00
N ALA A 66 10.80 1.36 10.14
CA ALA A 66 10.57 1.09 8.72
C ALA A 66 9.85 -0.26 8.51
N LEU A 67 10.23 -1.29 9.26
CA LEU A 67 9.51 -2.58 9.25
C LEU A 67 8.12 -2.46 9.88
N ALA A 68 8.01 -1.76 11.01
CA ALA A 68 6.72 -1.54 11.65
C ALA A 68 5.75 -0.80 10.73
N SER A 69 6.20 0.22 9.99
CA SER A 69 5.36 0.97 9.05
C SER A 69 4.94 0.14 7.85
N MET A 70 5.82 -0.72 7.33
CA MET A 70 5.53 -1.65 6.25
C MET A 70 4.42 -2.65 6.67
N VAL A 71 4.55 -3.26 7.84
CA VAL A 71 3.57 -4.21 8.39
C VAL A 71 2.25 -3.49 8.70
N TYR A 72 2.32 -2.32 9.32
CA TYR A 72 1.15 -1.51 9.62
C TYR A 72 0.39 -1.14 8.35
N GLY A 73 1.09 -0.70 7.30
CA GLY A 73 0.49 -0.39 6.00
C GLY A 73 -0.19 -1.61 5.35
N PHE A 74 0.41 -2.80 5.47
CA PHE A 74 -0.18 -4.04 4.96
C PHE A 74 -1.52 -4.36 5.64
N PHE A 75 -1.57 -4.36 6.97
CA PHE A 75 -2.82 -4.58 7.71
C PHE A 75 -3.85 -3.48 7.45
N TYR A 76 -3.41 -2.22 7.38
CA TYR A 76 -4.26 -1.08 7.08
C TYR A 76 -4.90 -1.19 5.68
N GLY A 77 -4.19 -1.78 4.72
CA GLY A 77 -4.75 -2.07 3.39
C GLY A 77 -5.73 -3.25 3.40
N LEU A 78 -5.42 -4.33 4.14
CA LEU A 78 -6.28 -5.51 4.21
C LEU A 78 -7.61 -5.26 4.92
N TRP A 79 -7.62 -4.41 5.95
CA TRP A 79 -8.81 -4.10 6.73
C TRP A 79 -10.02 -3.61 5.89
N PRO A 80 -9.91 -2.53 5.10
CA PRO A 80 -11.02 -2.07 4.24
C PRO A 80 -11.39 -3.09 3.16
N ILE A 81 -10.42 -3.86 2.64
CA ILE A 81 -10.67 -4.92 1.65
C ILE A 81 -11.56 -6.01 2.25
N ALA A 82 -11.31 -6.41 3.51
CA ALA A 82 -12.13 -7.40 4.19
C ALA A 82 -13.60 -6.96 4.32
N TRP A 83 -13.84 -5.69 4.68
CA TRP A 83 -15.19 -5.12 4.75
C TRP A 83 -15.90 -5.10 3.39
N ILE A 84 -15.17 -4.76 2.32
CA ILE A 84 -15.71 -4.78 0.95
C ILE A 84 -16.12 -6.19 0.55
N ILE A 85 -15.29 -7.20 0.83
CA ILE A 85 -15.59 -8.60 0.51
C ILE A 85 -16.83 -9.07 1.27
N ILE A 86 -16.97 -8.72 2.55
CA ILE A 86 -18.15 -9.09 3.35
C ILE A 86 -19.42 -8.51 2.72
N GLY A 87 -19.43 -7.21 2.40
CA GLY A 87 -20.57 -6.56 1.75
C GLY A 87 -20.91 -7.18 0.39
N ALA A 88 -19.89 -7.46 -0.43
CA ALA A 88 -20.07 -8.08 -1.73
C ALA A 88 -20.65 -9.50 -1.63
N VAL A 89 -20.17 -10.33 -0.70
CA VAL A 89 -20.67 -11.69 -0.47
C VAL A 89 -22.10 -11.67 0.09
N PHE A 90 -22.41 -10.72 0.98
CA PHE A 90 -23.77 -10.54 1.50
C PHE A 90 -24.77 -10.23 0.39
N ILE A 91 -24.47 -9.24 -0.46
CA ILE A 91 -25.32 -8.88 -1.61
C ILE A 91 -25.44 -10.06 -2.57
N TYR A 92 -24.32 -10.73 -2.91
CA TYR A 92 -24.33 -11.89 -3.78
C TYR A 92 -25.22 -13.02 -3.24
N LYS A 93 -25.20 -13.28 -1.92
CA LYS A 93 -26.05 -14.27 -1.26
C LYS A 93 -27.53 -13.91 -1.30
N ILE A 94 -27.88 -12.63 -1.16
CA ILE A 94 -29.27 -12.19 -1.29
C ILE A 94 -29.75 -12.36 -2.73
N TRP A 95 -28.96 -11.91 -3.70
CA TRP A 95 -29.32 -11.93 -5.11
C TRP A 95 -29.52 -13.36 -5.63
N ARG A 96 -28.63 -14.30 -5.25
CA ARG A 96 -28.78 -15.72 -5.64
C ARG A 96 -30.02 -16.39 -5.04
N ILE A 97 -30.44 -16.01 -3.83
CA ILE A 97 -31.62 -16.58 -3.18
C ILE A 97 -32.88 -16.09 -3.90
N GLN A 98 -32.94 -14.81 -4.25
CA GLN A 98 -34.05 -14.23 -5.01
C GLN A 98 -34.22 -14.89 -6.38
N ALA A 99 -33.13 -15.16 -7.09
CA ALA A 99 -33.15 -15.82 -8.41
C ALA A 99 -33.69 -17.26 -8.36
N ALA A 100 -33.38 -18.02 -7.31
CA ALA A 100 -33.89 -19.38 -7.12
C ALA A 100 -35.39 -19.42 -6.75
N SER A 101 -35.89 -18.38 -6.11
CA SER A 101 -37.32 -18.24 -5.73
C SER A 101 -38.21 -17.83 -6.90
N ALA A 102 -37.67 -17.22 -7.97
CA ALA A 102 -38.45 -16.72 -9.10
C ALA A 102 -38.71 -17.79 -10.18
N THR A 103 -38.11 -18.98 -10.03
CA THR A 103 -38.25 -20.12 -10.96
C THR A 103 -39.21 -21.20 -10.44
N VAL A 104 -39.89 -20.98 -9.32
CA VAL A 104 -40.95 -21.82 -8.74
C VAL A 104 -42.26 -21.05 -8.80
#